data_AF-A0A3C0KBJ8-F1
#
_entry.id   AF-A0A3C0KBJ8-F1
#
_cell.length_a   1.000
_cell.length_b   1.000
_cell.length_c   1.000
_cell.angle_alpha   90.00
_cell.angle_beta   90.00
_cell.angle_gamma   90.00
#
_symmetry.space_group_name_H-M   'P 1'
#
loop_
_entity.id
_entity.type
_entity.pdbx_description
1 polymer ?
#
loop_
_entity_poly.entity_id
_entity_poly.type
_entity_poly.pdbx_seq_one_letter_code
_entity_poly.pdbx_strand_id
1 'polypeptide(L)'
;MFSFFRRKAAAPAPAPVPTPQPAPASSAPAPAPEVPAPATSPSPAPQTPAPAAPAPAPAPAPARQGWLDRLKSGLRKTGASIATVFTGAQIDDTLYEELETALLMADTGVKATEHLL
;
A
#
# COMPACT_ATOMS: atom_id res chain seq x y z
N MET A 1 -0.90 9.17 10.55
CA MET A 1 -1.09 10.23 11.56
C MET A 1 -1.55 9.61 12.87
N PHE A 2 -0.70 8.76 13.45
CA PHE A 2 -0.59 8.49 14.88
C PHE A 2 0.91 8.58 15.12
N SER A 3 1.36 9.71 15.65
CA SER A 3 2.79 9.95 15.89
C SER A 3 3.11 9.48 17.30
N PHE A 4 3.70 8.28 17.42
CA PHE A 4 4.12 7.71 18.71
C PHE A 4 5.59 7.28 18.78
N PHE A 5 6.47 7.86 17.96
CA PHE A 5 7.91 7.66 18.16
C PHE A 5 8.69 8.96 17.98
N ARG A 6 9.07 9.57 19.11
CA ARG A 6 10.14 10.57 19.15
C ARG A 6 11.12 10.28 20.28
N ARG A 7 12.25 9.70 19.85
CA ARG A 7 13.65 9.96 20.23
C ARG A 7 14.18 9.50 21.61
N LYS A 8 15.09 8.52 21.55
CA LYS A 8 16.45 8.64 22.09
C LYS A 8 17.43 8.06 21.08
N ALA A 9 18.28 8.92 20.52
CA ALA A 9 19.46 8.54 19.77
C ALA A 9 20.64 8.41 20.74
N ALA A 10 21.43 7.35 20.58
CA ALA A 10 22.79 7.24 21.09
C ALA A 10 23.59 6.38 20.09
N ALA A 11 24.56 7.00 19.44
CA ALA A 11 25.63 6.39 18.65
C ALA A 11 26.92 6.42 19.48
N PRO A 12 28.11 5.95 19.02
CA PRO A 12 28.46 5.03 17.93
C PRO A 12 29.47 3.93 18.39
N ALA A 13 29.78 2.94 17.54
CA ALA A 13 31.02 2.15 17.65
C ALA A 13 31.45 1.64 16.25
N PRO A 14 32.77 1.47 16.01
CA PRO A 14 33.41 1.74 14.72
C PRO A 14 33.47 0.52 13.78
N ALA A 15 33.38 0.78 12.47
CA ALA A 15 33.70 -0.21 11.44
C ALA A 15 35.05 0.14 10.80
N PRO A 16 35.95 -0.85 10.59
CA PRO A 16 37.28 -0.64 10.03
C PRO A 16 37.24 -0.45 8.50
N VAL A 17 38.14 0.41 8.00
CA VAL A 17 38.40 0.62 6.57
C VAL A 17 39.35 -0.46 6.02
N PRO A 18 39.16 -0.90 4.76
CA PRO A 18 40.26 -0.87 3.79
C PRO A 18 39.77 -0.45 2.38
N THR A 19 40.28 0.67 1.83
CA THR A 19 41.26 0.81 0.71
C THR A 19 40.76 0.56 -0.74
N PRO A 20 41.37 1.23 -1.76
CA PRO A 20 40.69 1.72 -2.97
C PRO A 20 41.05 1.01 -4.30
N GLN A 21 40.18 1.23 -5.31
CA GLN A 21 40.36 1.27 -6.79
C GLN A 21 40.97 0.05 -7.54
N PRO A 22 40.48 -0.27 -8.75
CA PRO A 22 41.02 0.37 -9.95
C PRO A 22 39.96 0.77 -11.00
N ALA A 23 40.32 1.78 -11.80
CA ALA A 23 39.63 2.22 -13.01
C ALA A 23 40.13 1.46 -14.24
N PRO A 24 39.32 1.37 -15.30
CA PRO A 24 39.83 1.55 -16.66
C PRO A 24 39.04 2.66 -17.34
N ALA A 25 39.66 3.80 -17.67
CA ALA A 25 40.51 4.02 -18.84
C ALA A 25 39.72 3.98 -20.15
N SER A 26 39.39 5.19 -20.62
CA SER A 26 39.55 5.70 -21.98
C SER A 26 39.31 4.75 -23.14
N SER A 27 38.27 5.01 -23.91
CA SER A 27 38.20 4.65 -25.33
C SER A 27 37.48 5.75 -26.11
N ALA A 28 38.27 6.66 -26.67
CA ALA A 28 38.03 7.29 -27.97
C ALA A 28 39.20 6.81 -28.86
N PRO A 29 39.00 6.49 -30.16
CA PRO A 29 38.61 7.50 -31.13
C PRO A 29 37.63 7.04 -32.22
N ALA A 30 37.11 8.04 -32.95
CA ALA A 30 36.33 7.93 -34.17
C ALA A 30 37.05 7.15 -35.29
N PRO A 31 36.28 6.69 -36.28
CA PRO A 31 36.48 7.26 -37.60
C PRO A 31 35.16 7.64 -38.29
N ALA A 32 35.22 8.76 -39.00
CA ALA A 32 34.22 9.17 -39.99
C ALA A 32 34.09 8.11 -41.10
N PRO A 33 32.90 8.00 -41.70
CA PRO A 33 32.87 7.89 -43.16
C PRO A 33 31.92 8.90 -43.80
N GLU A 34 32.51 9.59 -44.77
CA GLU A 34 31.98 9.92 -46.10
C GLU A 34 30.48 10.16 -46.28
N VAL A 35 30.23 11.37 -46.79
CA VAL A 35 29.04 11.81 -47.49
C VAL A 35 29.02 11.18 -48.89
N PRO A 36 27.94 10.51 -49.31
CA PRO A 36 27.58 10.43 -50.72
C PRO A 36 26.41 11.37 -51.02
N ALA A 37 26.54 12.07 -52.14
CA ALA A 37 25.59 12.99 -52.74
C ALA A 37 24.18 12.37 -52.98
N PRO A 38 23.13 13.20 -53.09
CA PRO A 38 21.74 12.75 -53.07
C PRO A 38 21.32 12.19 -54.43
N ALA A 39 20.85 10.94 -54.45
CA ALA A 39 20.20 10.36 -55.62
C ALA A 39 18.82 9.84 -55.23
N THR A 40 17.81 10.47 -55.82
CA THR A 40 16.48 9.93 -56.16
C THR A 40 15.65 9.31 -55.03
N SER A 41 14.74 10.11 -54.45
CA SER A 41 13.53 9.59 -53.81
C SER A 41 12.57 9.03 -54.86
N PRO A 42 12.20 7.74 -54.85
CA PRO A 42 10.94 7.32 -55.43
C PRO A 42 9.81 7.79 -54.50
N SER A 43 8.86 8.52 -55.08
CA SER A 43 7.62 8.95 -54.41
C SER A 43 6.93 7.76 -53.73
N PRO A 44 6.73 7.73 -52.40
CA PRO A 44 5.96 6.68 -51.76
C PRO A 44 4.48 6.88 -52.07
N ALA A 45 3.87 5.88 -52.70
CA ALA A 45 2.42 5.79 -52.81
C ALA A 45 1.80 5.80 -51.39
N PRO A 46 0.67 6.47 -51.17
CA PRO A 46 0.05 6.58 -49.85
C PRO A 46 -0.38 5.19 -49.35
N GLN A 47 0.30 4.72 -48.29
CA GLN A 47 -0.11 3.55 -47.54
C GLN A 47 -1.18 3.98 -46.54
N THR A 48 -2.39 3.47 -46.70
CA THR A 48 -3.50 3.62 -45.76
C THR A 48 -3.10 3.04 -44.39
N PRO A 49 -3.12 3.81 -43.29
CA PRO A 49 -2.82 3.27 -41.97
C PRO A 49 -3.92 2.30 -41.53
N ALA A 50 -3.54 1.07 -41.17
CA ALA A 50 -4.43 0.15 -40.48
C ALA A 50 -4.76 0.70 -39.07
N PRO A 51 -6.02 0.68 -38.62
CA PRO A 51 -6.39 1.20 -37.31
C PRO A 51 -5.77 0.36 -36.18
N ALA A 52 -4.95 1.01 -35.36
CA ALA A 52 -4.39 0.43 -34.14
C ALA A 52 -5.50 0.14 -33.13
N ALA A 53 -5.52 -1.07 -32.57
CA ALA A 53 -6.45 -1.42 -31.49
C ALA A 53 -6.19 -0.56 -30.25
N PRO A 54 -7.23 -0.08 -29.56
CA PRO A 54 -7.06 0.77 -28.38
C PRO A 54 -6.41 0.00 -27.24
N ALA A 55 -5.37 0.58 -26.64
CA ALA A 55 -4.72 0.06 -25.44
C ALA A 55 -5.71 0.03 -24.25
N PRO A 56 -5.62 -0.97 -23.35
CA PRO A 56 -6.50 -1.06 -22.19
C PRO A 56 -6.36 0.18 -21.30
N ALA A 57 -7.50 0.77 -20.95
CA ALA A 57 -7.54 1.96 -20.10
C ALA A 57 -6.96 1.66 -18.70
N PRO A 58 -6.24 2.63 -18.09
CA PRO A 58 -5.67 2.45 -16.77
C PRO A 58 -6.76 2.22 -15.71
N ALA A 59 -6.52 1.25 -14.81
CA ALA A 59 -7.44 0.94 -13.73
C ALA A 59 -7.62 2.16 -12.80
N PRO A 60 -8.84 2.40 -12.29
CA PRO A 60 -9.11 3.54 -11.43
C PRO A 60 -8.27 3.48 -10.16
N ALA A 61 -7.69 4.63 -9.79
CA ALA A 61 -6.91 4.77 -8.57
C ALA A 61 -7.79 4.52 -7.33
N PRO A 62 -7.25 3.90 -6.27
CA PRO A 62 -8.02 3.59 -5.07
C PRO A 62 -8.54 4.87 -4.42
N ALA A 63 -9.86 4.91 -4.18
CA ALA A 63 -10.50 6.03 -3.51
C ALA A 63 -9.97 6.19 -2.07
N ARG A 64 -9.72 7.43 -1.65
CA ARG A 64 -9.31 7.72 -0.27
C ARG A 64 -10.46 7.41 0.68
N GLN A 65 -10.31 6.36 1.50
CA GLN A 65 -11.29 6.02 2.52
C GLN A 65 -11.36 7.07 3.63
N GLY A 66 -12.59 7.40 4.04
CA GLY A 66 -12.87 8.30 5.14
C GLY A 66 -12.27 7.82 6.46
N TRP A 67 -12.16 8.72 7.43
CA TRP A 67 -11.66 8.36 8.77
C TRP A 67 -12.59 7.35 9.46
N LEU A 68 -13.91 7.53 9.34
CA LEU A 68 -14.91 6.58 9.87
C LEU A 68 -14.84 5.21 9.19
N ASP A 69 -14.62 5.14 7.88
CA ASP A 69 -14.44 3.87 7.16
C ASP A 69 -13.21 3.11 7.65
N ARG A 70 -12.11 3.83 7.90
CA ARG A 70 -10.90 3.25 8.49
C ARG A 70 -11.15 2.77 9.91
N LEU A 71 -11.86 3.53 10.73
CA LEU A 71 -12.23 3.13 12.09
C LEU A 71 -13.11 1.88 12.07
N LYS A 72 -14.18 1.88 11.28
CA LYS A 72 -15.08 0.74 11.11
C LYS A 72 -14.32 -0.49 10.64
N SER A 73 -13.44 -0.34 9.64
CA SER A 73 -12.60 -1.42 9.14
C SER A 73 -11.66 -1.96 10.22
N GLY A 74 -11.08 -1.10 11.05
CA GLY A 74 -10.20 -1.51 12.15
C GLY A 74 -10.95 -2.26 13.26
N LEU A 75 -12.18 -1.86 13.59
CA LEU A 75 -13.00 -2.49 14.62
C LEU A 75 -13.83 -3.68 14.10
N ARG A 76 -13.71 -4.06 12.82
CA ARG A 76 -14.53 -5.13 12.21
C ARG A 76 -14.52 -6.43 13.00
N LYS A 77 -13.36 -6.86 13.49
CA LYS A 77 -13.21 -8.14 14.20
C LYS A 77 -13.95 -8.12 15.54
N THR A 78 -13.71 -7.09 16.36
CA THR A 78 -14.35 -6.93 17.66
C THR A 78 -15.86 -6.71 17.49
N GLY A 79 -16.26 -5.80 16.59
CA GLY A 79 -17.67 -5.54 16.32
C GLY A 79 -18.42 -6.79 15.85
N ALA A 80 -17.83 -7.60 14.98
CA ALA A 80 -18.42 -8.87 14.56
C ALA A 80 -18.51 -9.88 15.72
N SER A 81 -17.48 -9.96 16.58
CA SER A 81 -17.46 -10.90 17.71
C SER A 81 -18.49 -10.58 18.79
N ILE A 82 -18.82 -9.31 19.00
CA ILE A 82 -19.90 -8.93 19.94
C ILE A 82 -21.27 -9.07 19.27
N ALA A 83 -21.38 -8.73 17.98
CA ALA A 83 -22.65 -8.78 17.25
C ALA A 83 -23.25 -10.19 17.15
N THR A 84 -22.44 -11.25 17.27
CA THR A 84 -22.94 -12.63 17.27
C THR A 84 -23.87 -12.92 18.45
N VAL A 85 -23.66 -12.30 19.61
CA VAL A 85 -24.51 -12.49 20.82
C VAL A 85 -25.95 -12.01 20.56
N PHE A 86 -26.11 -11.00 19.72
CA PHE A 86 -27.42 -10.42 19.40
C PHE A 86 -28.11 -11.08 18.20
N THR A 87 -27.50 -12.10 17.57
CA THR A 87 -28.05 -12.71 16.36
C THR A 87 -29.09 -13.76 16.72
N GLY A 88 -30.37 -13.44 16.52
CA GLY A 88 -31.48 -14.38 16.75
C GLY A 88 -31.80 -14.62 18.23
N ALA A 89 -31.27 -13.78 19.12
CA ALA A 89 -31.45 -13.93 20.56
C ALA A 89 -32.71 -13.22 21.08
N GLN A 90 -33.31 -13.79 22.13
CA GLN A 90 -34.30 -13.11 22.97
C GLN A 90 -33.58 -12.33 24.06
N ILE A 91 -34.18 -11.24 24.54
CA ILE A 91 -33.61 -10.46 25.63
C ILE A 91 -33.99 -11.16 26.94
N ASP A 92 -33.07 -11.96 27.45
CA ASP A 92 -33.20 -12.71 28.70
C ASP A 92 -31.86 -12.76 29.45
N ASP A 93 -31.87 -13.34 30.65
CA ASP A 93 -30.69 -13.45 31.50
C ASP A 93 -29.54 -14.20 30.80
N THR A 94 -29.85 -15.17 29.94
CA THR A 94 -28.81 -15.92 29.20
C THR A 94 -28.07 -15.02 28.22
N LEU A 95 -28.80 -14.16 27.49
CA LEU A 95 -28.18 -13.16 26.61
C LEU A 95 -27.26 -12.20 27.39
N TYR A 96 -27.67 -11.76 28.58
CA TYR A 96 -26.85 -10.83 29.37
C TYR A 96 -25.54 -11.46 29.85
N GLU A 97 -25.56 -12.73 30.27
CA GLU A 97 -24.36 -13.48 30.64
C GLU A 97 -23.41 -13.71 29.44
N GLU A 98 -23.95 -14.03 28.27
CA GLU A 98 -23.17 -14.16 27.04
C GLU A 98 -22.57 -12.81 26.61
N LEU A 99 -23.32 -11.72 26.75
CA LEU A 99 -22.86 -10.37 26.46
C LEU A 99 -21.75 -9.94 27.44
N GLU A 100 -21.89 -10.22 28.73
CA GLU A 100 -20.87 -9.98 29.74
C GLU A 100 -19.56 -10.67 29.35
N THR A 101 -19.64 -11.97 29.05
CA THR A 101 -18.49 -12.78 28.63
C THR A 101 -17.82 -12.18 27.39
N ALA A 102 -18.61 -11.80 26.39
CA ALA A 102 -18.12 -11.22 25.15
C ALA A 102 -17.43 -9.86 25.39
N LEU A 103 -18.01 -9.00 26.24
CA LEU A 103 -17.44 -7.70 26.59
C LEU A 103 -16.13 -7.82 27.37
N LEU A 104 -16.04 -8.75 28.32
CA LEU A 104 -14.81 -9.01 29.07
C LEU A 104 -13.70 -9.56 28.18
N MET A 105 -14.01 -10.48 27.25
CA MET A 105 -13.05 -10.98 26.26
C MET A 105 -12.60 -9.91 25.26
N ALA A 106 -13.41 -8.88 25.03
CA ALA A 106 -13.08 -7.75 24.17
C ALA A 106 -12.27 -6.64 24.88
N ASP A 107 -11.70 -6.93 26.06
CA ASP A 107 -10.92 -6.00 26.87
C ASP A 107 -11.70 -4.75 27.33
N THR A 108 -13.03 -4.85 27.49
CA THR A 108 -13.88 -3.73 27.96
C THR A 108 -13.63 -3.44 29.45
N GLY A 109 -13.34 -4.49 30.24
CA GLY A 109 -13.06 -4.42 31.66
C GLY A 109 -14.31 -4.39 32.55
N VAL A 110 -14.18 -4.92 33.78
CA VAL A 110 -15.31 -5.18 34.70
C VAL A 110 -16.20 -3.96 34.92
N LYS A 111 -15.61 -2.80 35.30
CA LYS A 111 -16.39 -1.58 35.61
C LYS A 111 -17.24 -1.08 34.43
N ALA A 112 -16.71 -1.20 33.22
CA ALA A 112 -17.42 -0.72 32.03
C ALA A 112 -18.50 -1.72 31.63
N THR A 113 -18.22 -3.02 31.75
CA THR A 113 -19.21 -4.07 31.54
C THR A 113 -20.37 -3.95 32.53
N GLU A 114 -20.10 -3.78 33.83
CA GLU A 114 -21.11 -3.55 34.88
C GLU A 114 -21.97 -2.30 34.66
N HIS A 115 -21.47 -1.29 33.97
CA HIS A 115 -22.23 -0.08 33.66
C HIS A 115 -23.14 -0.26 32.43
N LEU A 116 -22.81 -1.20 31.54
CA LEU A 116 -23.52 -1.40 30.27
C LEU A 116 -24.65 -2.43 30.37
N LEU A 117 -24.54 -3.36 31.32
CA LEU A 117 -25.52 -4.40 31.62
C LEU A 117 -26.53 -3.89 32.66
#